data_AF-A0AAD2H8Q3-F1
#
_entry.id   AF-A0AAD2H8Q3-F1
#
_cell.length_a   1.000
_cell.length_b   1.000
_cell.length_c   1.000
_cell.angle_alpha   90.00
_cell.angle_beta   90.00
_cell.angle_gamma   90.00
#
_symmetry.space_group_name_H-M   'P 1'
#
loop_
_entity.id
_entity.type
_entity.pdbx_description
1 polymer ?
#
loop_
_entity_poly.entity_id
_entity_poly.type
_entity_poly.pdbx_seq_one_letter_code
_entity_poly.pdbx_strand_id
1 'polypeptide(L)'
;MAAHTDVGPVSPLAHLTVPQILSLAQEGIDNPTRFPRCKAELVAFIESNVPPVRLRDIHAAAANILAERGAANLRSLKRKREEREDLARHARMRATEIQALPAGIGGSIEKKDISQFMALPDEDRRRLLYRRFYLATSNKGVATMVCAVCGREIDINDKEEATPRRLQTLPNPHCLAPASPHPAHDLYHGMLLDPAGVLQRGEEAFVHVCAHCYCSLVANDNRPPKFALANNLWLGPVPWQLQKLTFPEQLLIALVYPRVFVFKLHPRVGGRDPTKLQRGMRGTVSSYELDTVKC
;
A
#
# COMPACT_ATOMS: atom_id res chain seq x y z
N MET A 1 54.70 28.07 -16.36
CA MET A 1 54.69 26.68 -16.87
C MET A 1 53.83 25.84 -15.94
N ALA A 2 52.52 25.80 -16.19
CA ALA A 2 51.57 24.99 -15.44
C ALA A 2 51.30 23.72 -16.25
N ALA A 3 51.61 22.57 -15.67
CA ALA A 3 51.36 21.26 -16.26
C ALA A 3 49.85 21.00 -16.29
N HIS A 4 49.28 20.93 -17.49
CA HIS A 4 47.98 20.32 -17.71
C HIS A 4 48.13 18.81 -17.49
N THR A 5 47.60 18.30 -16.38
CA THR A 5 47.34 16.86 -16.24
C THR A 5 46.14 16.52 -17.11
N ASP A 6 46.45 15.99 -18.28
CA ASP A 6 45.52 15.39 -19.23
C ASP A 6 44.91 14.14 -18.57
N VAL A 7 43.69 14.27 -18.04
CA VAL A 7 42.91 13.13 -17.55
C VAL A 7 42.39 12.43 -18.80
N GLY A 8 43.15 11.44 -19.28
CA GLY A 8 42.73 10.58 -20.38
C GLY A 8 41.34 9.99 -20.14
N PRO A 9 40.60 9.64 -21.22
CA PRO A 9 39.22 9.20 -21.12
C PRO A 9 39.11 8.00 -20.17
N VAL A 10 38.43 8.22 -19.04
CA VAL A 10 38.22 7.18 -18.03
C VAL A 10 37.39 6.07 -18.66
N SER A 11 37.97 4.87 -18.72
CA SER A 11 37.33 3.69 -19.29
C SER A 11 35.97 3.41 -18.63
N PRO A 12 34.90 3.15 -19.40
CA PRO A 12 33.58 2.86 -18.84
C PRO A 12 33.58 1.60 -17.94
N LEU A 13 34.56 0.72 -18.11
CA LEU A 13 34.79 -0.46 -17.27
C LEU A 13 35.16 -0.10 -15.83
N ALA A 14 35.77 1.07 -15.59
CA ALA A 14 36.14 1.53 -14.26
C ALA A 14 34.93 1.76 -13.34
N HIS A 15 33.73 1.91 -13.89
CA HIS A 15 32.49 2.13 -13.13
C HIS A 15 31.66 0.85 -12.89
N LEU A 16 32.08 -0.29 -13.44
CA LEU A 16 31.42 -1.59 -13.26
C LEU A 16 31.99 -2.36 -12.07
N THR A 17 31.28 -3.38 -11.57
CA THR A 17 31.83 -4.28 -10.55
C THR A 17 32.69 -5.38 -11.19
N VAL A 18 33.65 -5.96 -10.45
CA VAL A 18 34.53 -7.02 -10.96
C VAL A 18 33.77 -8.18 -11.61
N PRO A 19 32.65 -8.70 -11.05
CA PRO A 19 31.87 -9.75 -11.70
C PRO A 19 31.26 -9.33 -13.04
N GLN A 20 30.86 -8.06 -13.20
CA GLN A 20 30.30 -7.54 -14.45
C GLN A 20 31.37 -7.41 -15.53
N ILE A 21 32.58 -6.95 -15.13
CA ILE A 21 33.73 -6.87 -16.02
C ILE A 21 34.11 -8.27 -16.54
N LEU A 22 34.14 -9.27 -15.64
CA LEU A 22 34.46 -10.65 -16.01
C LEU A 22 33.39 -11.28 -16.91
N SER A 23 32.10 -11.05 -16.62
CA SER A 23 30.98 -11.53 -17.44
C SER A 23 31.04 -10.99 -18.88
N LEU A 24 31.38 -9.70 -19.05
CA LEU A 24 31.54 -9.09 -20.37
C LEU A 24 32.78 -9.59 -21.14
N ALA A 25 33.79 -10.10 -20.43
CA ALA A 25 35.06 -10.49 -21.01
C ALA A 25 35.20 -12.01 -21.28
N GLN A 26 34.23 -12.83 -20.82
CA GLN A 26 34.28 -14.30 -20.88
C GLN A 26 34.33 -14.87 -22.31
N GLU A 27 33.82 -14.17 -23.32
CA GLU A 27 33.72 -14.69 -24.70
C GLU A 27 34.93 -14.37 -25.60
N GLY A 28 36.03 -13.84 -25.04
CA GLY A 28 37.15 -13.36 -25.88
C GLY A 28 38.54 -13.42 -25.23
N ILE A 29 38.68 -14.04 -24.06
CA ILE A 29 39.97 -14.22 -23.41
C ILE A 29 40.36 -15.68 -23.50
N ASP A 30 41.38 -15.98 -24.32
CA ASP A 30 42.00 -17.30 -24.37
C ASP A 30 42.75 -17.56 -23.05
N ASN A 31 42.12 -18.38 -22.21
CA ASN A 31 42.69 -19.05 -21.03
C ASN A 31 43.56 -18.17 -20.09
N PRO A 32 42.93 -17.39 -19.19
CA PRO A 32 43.64 -16.54 -18.25
C PRO A 32 44.18 -17.38 -17.08
N THR A 33 45.40 -17.89 -17.22
CA THR A 33 46.06 -18.63 -16.13
C THR A 33 46.35 -17.74 -14.91
N ARG A 34 46.22 -16.40 -15.01
CA ARG A 34 46.23 -15.45 -13.88
C ARG A 34 45.37 -14.23 -14.16
N PHE A 35 44.19 -14.14 -13.56
CA PHE A 35 43.47 -12.85 -13.48
C PHE A 35 44.16 -11.92 -12.48
N PRO A 36 44.32 -10.62 -12.79
CA PRO A 36 44.83 -9.65 -11.85
C PRO A 36 43.94 -9.54 -10.60
N ARG A 37 44.55 -9.26 -9.44
CA ARG A 37 43.83 -9.23 -8.15
C ARG A 37 43.10 -7.92 -7.91
N CYS A 38 43.53 -6.82 -8.54
CA CYS A 38 42.91 -5.51 -8.36
C CYS A 38 42.12 -5.09 -9.61
N LYS A 39 41.04 -4.32 -9.38
CA LYS A 39 40.12 -3.89 -10.44
C LYS A 39 40.81 -3.05 -11.53
N ALA A 40 41.75 -2.19 -11.14
CA ALA A 40 42.47 -1.33 -12.07
C ALA A 40 43.36 -2.15 -13.02
N GLU A 41 44.07 -3.15 -12.49
CA GLU A 41 44.86 -4.09 -13.30
C GLU A 41 43.98 -4.96 -14.20
N LEU A 42 42.79 -5.35 -13.73
CA LEU A 42 41.85 -6.13 -14.54
C LEU A 42 41.34 -5.32 -15.76
N VAL A 43 41.04 -4.03 -15.56
CA VAL A 43 40.64 -3.13 -16.66
C VAL A 43 41.79 -2.96 -17.66
N ALA A 44 43.01 -2.68 -17.17
CA ALA A 44 44.18 -2.52 -18.02
C ALA A 44 44.53 -3.82 -18.79
N PHE A 45 44.36 -4.98 -18.15
CA PHE A 45 44.57 -6.29 -18.77
C PHE A 45 43.59 -6.54 -19.91
N ILE A 46 42.29 -6.22 -19.71
CA ILE A 46 41.26 -6.37 -20.75
C ILE A 46 41.52 -5.42 -21.91
N GLU A 47 41.92 -4.18 -21.63
CA GLU A 47 42.25 -3.19 -22.66
C GLU A 47 43.48 -3.56 -23.50
N SER A 48 44.42 -4.31 -22.91
CA SER A 48 45.68 -4.72 -23.58
C SER A 48 45.58 -6.07 -24.30
N ASN A 49 44.72 -6.98 -23.86
CA ASN A 49 44.70 -8.38 -24.34
C ASN A 49 43.47 -8.72 -25.19
N VAL A 50 42.44 -7.86 -25.24
CA VAL A 50 41.25 -8.10 -26.06
C VAL A 50 41.41 -7.41 -27.42
N PRO A 51 41.06 -8.08 -28.54
CA PRO A 51 41.09 -7.46 -29.86
C PRO A 51 40.28 -6.15 -29.92
N PRO A 52 40.72 -5.14 -30.68
CA PRO A 52 40.12 -3.79 -30.68
C PRO A 52 38.67 -3.75 -31.19
N VAL A 53 38.19 -4.80 -31.85
CA VAL A 53 36.78 -4.97 -32.23
C VAL A 53 35.95 -5.38 -31.01
N ARG A 54 36.37 -6.42 -30.29
CA ARG A 54 35.69 -6.88 -29.06
C ARG A 54 35.78 -5.86 -27.91
N LEU A 55 36.87 -5.11 -27.81
CA LEU A 55 36.99 -4.05 -26.82
C LEU A 55 35.93 -2.95 -27.01
N ARG A 56 35.58 -2.64 -28.26
CA ARG A 56 34.49 -1.71 -28.57
C ARG A 56 33.13 -2.26 -28.15
N ASP A 57 32.87 -3.55 -28.38
CA ASP A 57 31.63 -4.20 -27.95
C ASP A 57 31.49 -4.22 -26.42
N ILE A 58 32.60 -4.51 -25.73
CA ILE A 58 32.67 -4.50 -24.26
C ILE A 58 32.43 -3.08 -23.72
N HIS A 59 33.03 -2.05 -24.33
CA HIS A 59 32.81 -0.66 -23.94
C HIS A 59 31.36 -0.21 -24.19
N ALA A 60 30.76 -0.63 -25.32
CA ALA A 60 29.36 -0.35 -25.62
C ALA A 60 28.41 -1.03 -24.62
N ALA A 61 28.67 -2.30 -24.28
CA ALA A 61 27.90 -3.03 -23.27
C ALA A 61 28.04 -2.39 -21.87
N ALA A 62 29.25 -1.97 -21.51
CA ALA A 62 29.50 -1.25 -20.25
C ALA A 62 28.74 0.08 -20.18
N ALA A 63 28.74 0.85 -21.27
CA ALA A 63 28.00 2.10 -21.38
C ALA A 63 26.48 1.87 -21.24
N ASN A 64 25.94 0.82 -21.84
CA ASN A 64 24.52 0.44 -21.71
C ASN A 64 24.15 0.10 -20.26
N ILE A 65 24.96 -0.70 -19.56
CA ILE A 65 24.72 -1.05 -18.15
C ILE A 65 24.72 0.20 -17.26
N LEU A 66 25.61 1.16 -17.52
CA LEU A 66 25.66 2.42 -16.78
C LEU A 66 24.45 3.31 -17.08
N ALA A 67 24.01 3.37 -18.34
CA ALA A 67 22.82 4.10 -18.74
C ALA A 67 21.54 3.53 -18.10
N GLU A 68 21.39 2.21 -18.07
CA GLU A 68 20.27 1.52 -17.43
C GLU A 68 20.23 1.76 -15.91
N ARG A 69 21.39 1.72 -15.24
CA ARG A 69 21.51 2.07 -13.82
C ARG A 69 21.12 3.52 -13.56
N GLY A 70 21.57 4.46 -14.40
CA GLY A 70 21.18 5.87 -14.33
C GLY A 70 19.66 6.03 -14.45
N ALA A 71 19.05 5.39 -15.44
CA ALA A 71 17.60 5.41 -15.65
C ALA A 71 16.82 4.76 -14.49
N ALA A 72 17.32 3.67 -13.91
CA ALA A 72 16.72 3.04 -12.74
C ALA A 72 16.77 3.95 -11.50
N ASN A 73 17.90 4.62 -11.26
CA ASN A 73 18.05 5.57 -10.16
C ASN A 73 17.14 6.79 -10.32
N LEU A 74 17.03 7.35 -11.54
CA LEU A 74 16.10 8.44 -11.84
C LEU A 74 14.64 8.04 -11.60
N ARG A 75 14.24 6.81 -12.01
CA ARG A 75 12.91 6.26 -11.74
C ARG A 75 12.64 6.11 -10.23
N SER A 76 13.63 5.64 -9.47
CA SER A 76 13.55 5.51 -8.01
C SER A 76 13.42 6.87 -7.31
N LEU A 77 14.21 7.87 -7.72
CA LEU A 77 14.12 9.24 -7.20
C LEU A 77 12.77 9.88 -7.52
N LYS A 78 12.27 9.69 -8.75
CA LYS A 78 10.93 10.15 -9.16
C LYS A 78 9.84 9.55 -8.27
N ARG A 79 9.88 8.23 -8.04
CA ARG A 79 8.93 7.54 -7.14
C ARG A 79 8.96 8.10 -5.72
N LYS A 80 10.16 8.31 -5.15
CA LYS A 80 10.31 8.90 -3.80
C LYS A 80 9.75 10.32 -3.71
N ARG A 81 9.87 11.11 -4.78
CA ARG A 81 9.30 12.46 -4.85
C ARG A 81 7.78 12.42 -4.89
N GLU A 82 7.22 11.58 -5.75
CA GLU A 82 5.76 11.37 -5.87
C GLU A 82 5.17 10.91 -4.53
N GLU A 83 5.80 9.96 -3.82
CA GLU A 83 5.37 9.53 -2.49
C GLU A 83 5.37 10.66 -1.45
N ARG A 84 6.39 11.54 -1.46
CA ARG A 84 6.44 12.71 -0.56
C ARG A 84 5.36 13.73 -0.89
N GLU A 85 5.10 13.96 -2.17
CA GLU A 85 4.05 14.88 -2.61
C GLU A 85 2.65 14.35 -2.24
N ASP A 86 2.42 13.04 -2.35
CA ASP A 86 1.20 12.37 -1.89
C ASP A 86 1.00 12.53 -0.37
N LEU A 87 2.03 12.24 0.42
CA LEU A 87 2.03 12.44 1.87
C LEU A 87 1.74 13.90 2.24
N ALA A 88 2.35 14.86 1.54
CA ALA A 88 2.12 16.28 1.76
C ALA A 88 0.71 16.72 1.34
N ARG A 89 0.13 16.11 0.30
CA ARG A 89 -1.27 16.33 -0.10
C ARG A 89 -2.23 15.82 0.97
N HIS A 90 -1.97 14.63 1.52
CA HIS A 90 -2.74 14.08 2.64
C HIS A 90 -2.65 14.95 3.90
N ALA A 91 -1.47 15.41 4.26
CA ALA A 91 -1.28 16.30 5.40
C ALA A 91 -2.06 17.61 5.21
N ARG A 92 -2.06 18.17 3.99
CA ARG A 92 -2.83 19.38 3.66
C ARG A 92 -4.34 19.16 3.73
N MET A 93 -4.86 18.05 3.18
CA MET A 93 -6.28 17.70 3.27
C MET A 93 -6.72 17.53 4.73
N ARG A 94 -5.98 16.75 5.54
CA ARG A 94 -6.27 16.63 6.98
C ARG A 94 -6.20 17.96 7.72
N ALA A 95 -5.24 18.83 7.38
CA ALA A 95 -5.13 20.14 8.00
C ALA A 95 -6.32 21.06 7.65
N THR A 96 -6.82 20.99 6.41
CA THR A 96 -8.03 21.73 6.01
C THR A 96 -9.28 21.13 6.64
N GLU A 97 -9.37 19.80 6.76
CA GLU A 97 -10.44 19.09 7.45
C GLU A 97 -10.51 19.45 8.94
N ILE A 98 -9.37 19.53 9.63
CA ILE A 98 -9.29 20.00 11.03
C ILE A 98 -9.80 21.46 11.16
N GLN A 99 -9.58 22.30 10.15
CA GLN A 99 -10.02 23.70 10.15
C GLN A 99 -11.47 23.91 9.69
N ALA A 100 -12.03 22.98 8.90
CA ALA A 100 -13.38 23.08 8.32
C ALA A 100 -14.47 22.44 9.18
N LEU A 101 -14.11 21.75 10.27
CA LEU A 101 -15.08 21.24 11.24
C LEU A 101 -15.87 22.42 11.85
N PRO A 102 -17.21 22.38 11.82
CA PRO A 102 -18.01 23.37 12.54
C PRO A 102 -17.62 23.35 14.02
N ALA A 103 -17.59 24.54 14.63
CA ALA A 103 -17.05 24.87 15.96
C ALA A 103 -17.67 24.11 17.17
N GLY A 104 -18.27 22.94 16.97
CA GLY A 104 -18.86 22.11 18.02
C GLY A 104 -18.63 20.59 17.91
N ILE A 105 -17.86 20.06 16.95
CA ILE A 105 -17.75 18.59 16.78
C ILE A 105 -16.30 18.05 16.77
N GLY A 106 -15.30 18.83 16.38
CA GLY A 106 -13.90 18.51 16.63
C GLY A 106 -13.54 18.96 18.04
N GLY A 107 -13.10 18.06 18.91
CA GLY A 107 -12.41 18.48 20.13
C GLY A 107 -11.21 19.30 19.72
N SER A 108 -11.35 20.62 19.81
CA SER A 108 -10.26 21.57 19.78
C SER A 108 -9.13 21.00 20.61
N ILE A 109 -7.90 21.09 20.10
CA ILE A 109 -6.73 21.11 20.97
C ILE A 109 -6.82 22.44 21.74
N GLU A 110 -7.84 22.57 22.59
CA GLU A 110 -7.84 23.50 23.69
C GLU A 110 -6.55 23.20 24.42
N LYS A 111 -5.75 24.25 24.65
CA LYS A 111 -4.60 24.20 25.55
C LYS A 111 -5.10 23.52 26.82
N LYS A 112 -4.81 22.22 26.97
CA LYS A 112 -5.25 21.46 28.13
C LYS A 112 -4.65 22.17 29.32
N ASP A 113 -5.52 22.76 30.14
CA ASP A 113 -5.11 23.43 31.35
C ASP A 113 -4.37 22.41 32.20
N ILE A 114 -3.04 22.55 32.26
CA ILE A 114 -2.15 21.61 32.95
C ILE A 114 -2.49 21.57 34.44
N SER A 115 -3.09 22.65 34.98
CA SER A 115 -3.55 22.69 36.37
C SER A 115 -4.70 21.72 36.66
N GLN A 116 -5.40 21.24 35.64
CA GLN A 116 -6.48 20.25 35.76
C GLN A 116 -6.02 18.82 35.48
N PHE A 117 -4.72 18.59 35.30
CA PHE A 117 -4.17 17.26 35.12
C PHE A 117 -4.41 16.41 36.38
N MET A 118 -5.02 15.24 36.23
CA MET A 118 -5.49 14.33 37.30
C MET A 118 -6.77 14.77 38.05
N ALA A 119 -7.37 15.92 37.70
CA ALA A 119 -8.69 16.26 38.22
C ALA A 119 -9.73 15.27 37.66
N LEU A 120 -10.53 14.68 38.55
CA LEU A 120 -11.61 13.80 38.13
C LEU A 120 -12.70 14.63 37.45
N PRO A 121 -13.23 14.19 36.28
CA PRO A 121 -14.35 14.86 35.67
C PRO A 121 -15.57 14.80 36.60
N ASP A 122 -16.38 15.85 36.58
CA ASP A 122 -17.68 15.82 37.27
C ASP A 122 -18.57 14.67 36.73
N GLU A 123 -19.60 14.32 37.50
CA GLU A 123 -20.48 13.19 37.18
C GLU A 123 -21.18 13.32 35.83
N ASP A 124 -21.59 14.54 35.46
CA ASP A 124 -22.30 14.80 34.21
C ASP A 124 -21.36 14.68 33.01
N ARG A 125 -20.13 15.19 33.15
CA ARG A 125 -19.06 15.04 32.16
C ARG A 125 -18.68 13.58 32.00
N ARG A 126 -18.57 12.82 33.10
CA ARG A 126 -18.30 11.38 33.06
C ARG A 126 -19.40 10.62 32.33
N ARG A 127 -20.68 10.89 32.64
CA ARG A 127 -21.85 10.29 31.93
C ARG A 127 -21.86 10.65 30.45
N LEU A 128 -21.54 11.90 30.10
CA LEU A 128 -21.42 12.34 28.72
C LEU A 128 -20.32 11.57 27.99
N LEU A 129 -19.14 11.42 28.60
CA LEU A 129 -18.03 10.67 28.01
C LEU A 129 -18.38 9.20 27.80
N TYR A 130 -19.02 8.54 28.78
CA TYR A 130 -19.52 7.18 28.60
C TYR A 130 -20.52 7.08 27.45
N ARG A 131 -21.49 8.01 27.38
CA ARG A 131 -22.46 8.02 26.28
C ARG A 131 -21.77 8.18 24.93
N ARG A 132 -20.79 9.07 24.82
CA ARG A 132 -19.99 9.25 23.59
C ARG A 132 -19.23 7.99 23.23
N PHE A 133 -18.57 7.35 24.20
CA PHE A 133 -17.86 6.09 23.99
C PHE A 133 -18.80 4.98 23.53
N TYR A 134 -19.94 4.79 24.20
CA TYR A 134 -20.93 3.78 23.81
C TYR A 134 -21.50 4.03 22.41
N LEU A 135 -21.75 5.28 22.04
CA LEU A 135 -22.22 5.61 20.68
C LEU A 135 -21.13 5.36 19.64
N ALA A 136 -19.89 5.77 19.91
CA ALA A 136 -18.75 5.57 19.00
C ALA A 136 -18.37 4.09 18.83
N THR A 137 -18.54 3.28 19.88
CA THR A 137 -18.23 1.83 19.85
C THR A 137 -19.45 0.95 19.59
N SER A 138 -20.62 1.56 19.36
CA SER A 138 -21.82 0.82 18.96
C SER A 138 -21.64 0.20 17.57
N ASN A 139 -22.43 -0.82 17.23
CA ASN A 139 -22.42 -1.42 15.89
C ASN A 139 -22.56 -0.38 14.77
N LYS A 140 -23.26 0.75 15.02
CA LYS A 140 -23.38 1.85 14.06
C LYS A 140 -22.13 2.74 14.04
N GLY A 141 -21.52 2.98 15.21
CA GLY A 141 -20.32 3.80 15.36
C GLY A 141 -19.04 3.16 14.80
N VAL A 142 -19.01 1.82 14.71
CA VAL A 142 -17.89 1.08 14.08
C VAL A 142 -18.28 0.46 12.74
N ALA A 143 -19.42 0.88 12.16
CA ALA A 143 -19.87 0.34 10.90
C ALA A 143 -18.91 0.77 9.79
N THR A 144 -18.39 -0.19 9.05
CA THR A 144 -17.54 0.04 7.89
C THR A 144 -18.26 -0.30 6.60
N MET A 145 -17.71 0.18 5.51
CA MET A 145 -18.17 -0.04 4.14
C MET A 145 -16.97 -0.18 3.22
N VAL A 146 -17.13 -0.76 2.04
CA VAL A 146 -16.02 -0.99 1.11
C VAL A 146 -15.98 0.10 0.05
N CYS A 147 -14.80 0.65 -0.21
CA CYS A 147 -14.56 1.52 -1.36
C CYS A 147 -14.57 0.69 -2.66
N ALA A 148 -15.49 0.98 -3.56
CA ALA A 148 -15.62 0.32 -4.86
C ALA A 148 -14.37 0.43 -5.73
N VAL A 149 -13.56 1.48 -5.56
CA VAL A 149 -12.37 1.71 -6.39
C VAL A 149 -11.15 0.93 -5.90
N CYS A 150 -10.88 0.92 -4.60
CA CYS A 150 -9.67 0.32 -4.03
C CYS A 150 -9.90 -0.91 -3.14
N GLY A 151 -11.15 -1.32 -2.92
CA GLY A 151 -11.50 -2.46 -2.06
C GLY A 151 -11.24 -2.25 -0.56
N ARG A 152 -10.81 -1.05 -0.14
CA ARG A 152 -10.51 -0.77 1.27
C ARG A 152 -11.78 -0.57 2.08
N GLU A 153 -11.80 -1.10 3.30
CA GLU A 153 -12.80 -0.77 4.32
C GLU A 153 -12.61 0.67 4.83
N ILE A 154 -13.68 1.45 4.81
CA ILE A 154 -13.76 2.83 5.28
C ILE A 154 -14.89 2.99 6.30
N ASP A 155 -14.73 3.93 7.23
CA ASP A 155 -15.71 4.20 8.28
C ASP A 155 -16.94 4.92 7.70
N ILE A 156 -18.14 4.40 7.95
CA ILE A 156 -19.40 5.03 7.48
C ILE A 156 -19.62 6.40 8.14
N ASN A 157 -19.07 6.61 9.34
CA ASN A 157 -19.24 7.85 10.09
C ASN A 157 -18.34 8.98 9.57
N ASP A 158 -17.36 8.66 8.73
CA ASP A 158 -16.62 9.65 7.96
C ASP A 158 -17.49 10.14 6.80
N LYS A 159 -18.17 11.28 7.01
CA LYS A 159 -19.17 11.81 6.08
C LYS A 159 -18.61 12.09 4.69
N GLU A 160 -17.33 12.43 4.58
CA GLU A 160 -16.69 12.74 3.29
C GLU A 160 -16.39 11.45 2.51
N GLU A 161 -15.98 10.39 3.21
CA GLU A 161 -15.67 9.09 2.61
C GLU A 161 -16.91 8.23 2.33
N ALA A 162 -17.96 8.36 3.15
CA ALA A 162 -19.10 7.45 3.14
C ALA A 162 -20.27 7.87 2.22
N THR A 163 -20.22 9.07 1.62
CA THR A 163 -21.33 9.56 0.79
C THR A 163 -21.43 8.76 -0.52
N PRO A 164 -22.52 8.02 -0.76
CA PRO A 164 -22.68 7.24 -1.99
C PRO A 164 -22.83 8.19 -3.19
N ARG A 165 -22.11 7.89 -4.27
CA ARG A 165 -22.10 8.66 -5.51
C ARG A 165 -22.77 7.86 -6.61
N ARG A 166 -23.45 8.51 -7.55
CA ARG A 166 -23.99 7.81 -8.72
C ARG A 166 -22.83 7.30 -9.56
N LEU A 167 -22.90 6.04 -10.00
CA LEU A 167 -21.84 5.42 -10.79
C LEU A 167 -21.51 6.22 -12.06
N GLN A 168 -22.54 6.76 -12.72
CA GLN A 168 -22.41 7.58 -13.93
C GLN A 168 -21.76 8.95 -13.70
N THR A 169 -21.74 9.43 -12.45
CA THR A 169 -21.18 10.75 -12.09
C THR A 169 -19.72 10.67 -11.63
N LEU A 170 -19.10 9.48 -11.69
CA LEU A 170 -17.70 9.34 -11.33
C LEU A 170 -16.81 10.15 -12.28
N PRO A 171 -15.88 10.96 -11.75
CA PRO A 171 -14.94 11.70 -12.58
C PRO A 171 -13.95 10.74 -13.23
N ASN A 172 -13.62 11.00 -14.50
CA ASN A 172 -12.61 10.27 -15.28
C ASN A 172 -12.74 8.73 -15.19
N PRO A 173 -13.93 8.17 -15.54
CA PRO A 173 -14.22 6.74 -15.37
C PRO A 173 -13.32 5.86 -16.22
N HIS A 174 -12.77 6.38 -17.34
CA HIS A 174 -11.83 5.66 -18.20
C HIS A 174 -10.55 5.26 -17.47
N CYS A 175 -10.14 5.98 -16.42
CA CYS A 175 -9.01 5.62 -15.58
C CYS A 175 -9.23 4.34 -14.76
N LEU A 176 -10.48 3.87 -14.64
CA LEU A 176 -10.85 2.65 -13.91
C LEU A 176 -11.04 1.44 -14.84
N ALA A 177 -10.81 1.59 -16.14
CA ALA A 177 -10.80 0.46 -17.05
C ALA A 177 -9.52 -0.38 -16.84
N PRO A 178 -9.62 -1.71 -16.69
CA PRO A 178 -8.44 -2.55 -16.52
C PRO A 178 -7.61 -2.58 -17.80
N ALA A 179 -6.28 -2.51 -17.67
CA ALA A 179 -5.37 -2.57 -18.82
C ALA A 179 -5.41 -3.93 -19.55
N SER A 180 -5.56 -5.01 -18.78
CA SER A 180 -5.76 -6.36 -19.31
C SER A 180 -7.11 -6.88 -18.82
N PRO A 181 -8.11 -7.08 -19.70
CA PRO A 181 -9.40 -7.61 -19.30
C PRO A 181 -9.26 -9.08 -18.89
N HIS A 182 -9.90 -9.45 -17.78
CA HIS A 182 -9.96 -10.82 -17.31
C HIS A 182 -11.43 -11.27 -17.20
N PRO A 183 -11.78 -12.53 -17.55
CA PRO A 183 -13.18 -12.98 -17.54
C PRO A 183 -13.89 -12.90 -16.18
N ALA A 184 -13.14 -12.99 -15.09
CA ALA A 184 -13.66 -12.89 -13.73
C ALA A 184 -13.69 -11.46 -13.17
N HIS A 185 -13.40 -10.44 -13.99
CA HIS A 185 -13.58 -9.05 -13.58
C HIS A 185 -15.05 -8.67 -13.44
N ASP A 186 -15.40 -8.03 -12.34
CA ASP A 186 -16.68 -7.37 -12.16
C ASP A 186 -16.63 -5.97 -12.78
N LEU A 187 -17.07 -5.87 -14.03
CA LEU A 187 -17.06 -4.62 -14.79
C LEU A 187 -18.42 -3.93 -14.75
N TYR A 188 -18.42 -2.68 -14.29
CA TYR A 188 -19.60 -1.82 -14.25
C TYR A 188 -19.39 -0.65 -15.22
N HIS A 189 -20.12 -0.64 -16.34
CA HIS A 189 -19.89 0.32 -17.44
C HIS A 189 -18.41 0.39 -17.90
N GLY A 190 -17.72 -0.76 -17.96
CA GLY A 190 -16.32 -0.85 -18.35
C GLY A 190 -15.31 -0.51 -17.25
N MET A 191 -15.76 -0.11 -16.06
CA MET A 191 -14.91 0.15 -14.89
C MET A 191 -14.77 -1.11 -14.04
N LEU A 192 -13.54 -1.43 -13.62
CA LEU A 192 -13.29 -2.50 -12.65
C LEU A 192 -13.51 -1.97 -11.24
N LEU A 193 -14.57 -2.46 -10.58
CA LEU A 193 -14.97 -2.03 -9.25
C LEU A 193 -15.19 -3.24 -8.32
N ASP A 194 -14.98 -3.03 -7.03
CA ASP A 194 -15.31 -4.01 -5.98
C ASP A 194 -16.84 -4.09 -5.82
N PRO A 195 -17.47 -5.25 -6.04
CA PRO A 195 -18.91 -5.42 -5.87
C PRO A 195 -19.43 -5.04 -4.47
N ALA A 196 -18.63 -5.23 -3.42
CA ALA A 196 -19.04 -4.90 -2.05
C ALA A 196 -19.18 -3.38 -1.83
N GLY A 197 -18.56 -2.56 -2.68
CA GLY A 197 -18.70 -1.10 -2.68
C GLY A 197 -19.77 -0.56 -3.63
N VAL A 198 -20.44 -1.44 -4.40
CA VAL A 198 -21.50 -1.06 -5.34
C VAL A 198 -22.88 -1.30 -4.70
N LEU A 199 -23.71 -0.27 -4.70
CA LEU A 199 -25.07 -0.30 -4.20
C LEU A 199 -26.07 -0.20 -5.35
N GLN A 200 -26.85 -1.26 -5.58
CA GLN A 200 -27.95 -1.21 -6.53
C GLN A 200 -29.21 -0.64 -5.85
N ARG A 201 -29.75 0.47 -6.37
CA ARG A 201 -31.01 1.09 -5.88
C ARG A 201 -31.99 1.23 -7.05
N GLY A 202 -32.76 0.17 -7.30
CA GLY A 202 -33.64 0.11 -8.47
C GLY A 202 -32.82 0.03 -9.76
N GLU A 203 -33.11 0.92 -10.71
CA GLU A 203 -32.37 1.02 -11.98
C GLU A 203 -31.04 1.78 -11.86
N GLU A 204 -30.84 2.56 -10.79
CA GLU A 204 -29.61 3.33 -10.58
C GLU A 204 -28.59 2.57 -9.73
N ALA A 205 -27.34 2.58 -10.19
CA ALA A 205 -26.19 2.08 -9.44
C ALA A 205 -25.48 3.24 -8.72
N PHE A 206 -25.23 3.06 -7.43
CA PHE A 206 -24.44 3.95 -6.59
C PHE A 206 -23.15 3.25 -6.18
N VAL A 207 -22.13 4.04 -5.88
CA VAL A 207 -20.84 3.53 -5.44
C VAL A 207 -20.33 4.30 -4.25
N HIS A 208 -19.62 3.57 -3.44
CA HIS A 208 -18.88 4.06 -2.31
C HIS A 208 -17.43 4.31 -2.72
N VAL A 209 -16.91 5.52 -2.52
CA VAL A 209 -15.55 5.88 -2.94
C VAL A 209 -14.89 6.69 -1.84
N CYS A 210 -13.77 6.18 -1.31
CA CYS A 210 -13.01 6.90 -0.30
C CYS A 210 -12.45 8.22 -0.84
N ALA A 211 -12.17 9.18 0.05
CA ALA A 211 -11.71 10.51 -0.32
C ALA A 211 -10.42 10.46 -1.16
N HIS A 212 -9.50 9.54 -0.86
CA HIS A 212 -8.26 9.39 -1.62
C HIS A 212 -8.51 9.01 -3.08
N CYS A 213 -9.36 8.00 -3.33
CA CYS A 213 -9.70 7.59 -4.69
C CYS A 213 -10.46 8.68 -5.41
N TYR A 214 -11.42 9.33 -4.74
CA TYR A 214 -12.20 10.40 -5.35
C TYR A 214 -11.33 11.60 -5.75
N CYS A 215 -10.47 12.10 -4.86
CA CYS A 215 -9.54 13.19 -5.17
C CYS A 215 -8.59 12.83 -6.31
N SER A 216 -8.08 11.59 -6.35
CA SER A 216 -7.22 11.12 -7.44
C SER A 216 -7.97 11.07 -8.77
N LEU A 217 -9.24 10.66 -8.78
CA LEU A 217 -10.06 10.65 -9.98
C LEU A 217 -10.35 12.08 -10.47
N VAL A 218 -10.65 13.02 -9.56
CA VAL A 218 -10.88 14.43 -9.90
C VAL A 218 -9.63 15.10 -10.47
N ALA A 219 -8.44 14.81 -9.92
CA ALA A 219 -7.18 15.41 -10.36
C ALA A 219 -6.83 15.11 -11.83
N ASN A 220 -7.38 14.03 -12.38
CA ASN A 220 -7.28 13.66 -13.80
C ASN A 220 -5.85 13.52 -14.34
N ASP A 221 -4.98 12.79 -13.65
CA ASP A 221 -3.62 12.52 -14.13
C ASP A 221 -3.57 11.46 -15.27
N ASN A 222 -4.73 11.13 -15.89
CA ASN A 222 -4.92 10.03 -16.85
C ASN A 222 -4.35 8.69 -16.37
N ARG A 223 -4.33 8.48 -15.05
CA ARG A 223 -3.88 7.25 -14.40
C ARG A 223 -4.94 6.79 -13.40
N PRO A 224 -5.09 5.48 -13.19
CA PRO A 224 -5.89 4.98 -12.09
C PRO A 224 -5.36 5.52 -10.75
N PRO A 225 -6.23 5.70 -9.73
CA PRO A 225 -5.77 5.92 -8.38
C PRO A 225 -4.76 4.86 -7.93
N LYS A 226 -3.79 5.24 -7.11
CA LYS A 226 -2.65 4.39 -6.71
C LYS A 226 -3.06 2.99 -6.24
N PHE A 227 -4.13 2.93 -5.46
CA PHE A 227 -4.66 1.69 -4.88
C PHE A 227 -5.91 1.16 -5.60
N ALA A 228 -6.24 1.66 -6.79
CA ALA A 228 -7.40 1.18 -7.52
C ALA A 228 -7.21 -0.26 -7.99
N LEU A 229 -8.28 -1.05 -7.98
CA LEU A 229 -8.29 -2.41 -8.52
C LEU A 229 -7.83 -2.46 -9.98
N ALA A 230 -8.22 -1.46 -10.77
CA ALA A 230 -7.79 -1.25 -12.15
C ALA A 230 -6.27 -1.05 -12.33
N ASN A 231 -5.55 -0.69 -11.26
CA ASN A 231 -4.09 -0.51 -11.27
C ASN A 231 -3.32 -1.83 -11.03
N ASN A 232 -3.80 -2.94 -11.60
CA ASN A 232 -3.25 -4.30 -11.40
C ASN A 232 -3.20 -4.75 -9.92
N LEU A 233 -4.13 -4.26 -9.10
CA LEU A 233 -4.26 -4.66 -7.69
C LEU A 233 -5.42 -5.61 -7.43
N TRP A 234 -6.21 -5.90 -8.47
CA TRP A 234 -7.22 -6.95 -8.40
C TRP A 234 -6.56 -8.33 -8.41
N LEU A 235 -6.75 -9.09 -7.33
CA LEU A 235 -6.18 -10.43 -7.15
C LEU A 235 -7.13 -11.55 -7.57
N GLY A 236 -8.39 -11.22 -7.84
CA GLY A 236 -9.44 -12.20 -8.03
C GLY A 236 -10.31 -12.42 -6.80
N PRO A 237 -11.40 -13.19 -6.97
CA PRO A 237 -12.20 -13.62 -5.83
C PRO A 237 -11.37 -14.51 -4.91
N VAL A 238 -11.67 -14.46 -3.61
CA VAL A 238 -11.05 -15.35 -2.63
C VAL A 238 -11.36 -16.80 -3.02
N PRO A 239 -10.36 -17.68 -3.24
CA PRO A 239 -10.60 -19.08 -3.58
C PRO A 239 -11.48 -19.80 -2.55
N TRP A 240 -12.31 -20.75 -2.99
CA TRP A 240 -13.27 -21.44 -2.11
C TRP A 240 -12.59 -22.06 -0.88
N GLN A 241 -11.38 -22.60 -1.09
CA GLN A 241 -10.55 -23.23 -0.07
C GLN A 241 -10.25 -22.26 1.07
N LEU A 242 -9.98 -20.99 0.74
CA LEU A 242 -9.74 -19.94 1.73
C LEU A 242 -11.05 -19.42 2.34
N GLN A 243 -12.17 -19.48 1.62
CA GLN A 243 -13.47 -19.06 2.14
C GLN A 243 -14.04 -20.01 3.21
N LYS A 244 -13.68 -21.31 3.16
CA LYS A 244 -14.22 -22.33 4.09
C LYS A 244 -13.26 -22.73 5.20
N LEU A 245 -12.20 -21.96 5.42
CA LEU A 245 -11.25 -22.24 6.50
C LEU A 245 -11.95 -22.21 7.85
N THR A 246 -11.68 -23.23 8.67
CA THR A 246 -12.08 -23.23 10.07
C THR A 246 -11.38 -22.08 10.80
N PHE A 247 -11.92 -21.66 11.95
CA PHE A 247 -11.30 -20.58 12.72
C PHE A 247 -9.82 -20.86 13.07
N PRO A 248 -9.42 -22.07 13.52
CA PRO A 248 -8.00 -22.41 13.68
C PRO A 248 -7.19 -22.30 12.39
N GLU A 249 -7.73 -22.71 11.25
CA GLU A 249 -7.04 -22.60 9.95
C GLU A 249 -6.86 -21.13 9.52
N GLN A 250 -7.85 -20.27 9.77
CA GLN A 250 -7.72 -18.83 9.55
C GLN A 250 -6.61 -18.23 10.40
N LEU A 251 -6.44 -18.69 11.65
CA LEU A 251 -5.35 -18.24 12.52
C LEU A 251 -3.97 -18.66 12.02
N LEU A 252 -3.85 -19.83 11.39
CA LEU A 252 -2.57 -20.31 10.86
C LEU A 252 -2.08 -19.48 9.66
N ILE A 253 -2.99 -18.85 8.92
CA ILE A 253 -2.65 -18.02 7.75
C ILE A 253 -2.78 -16.51 8.00
N ALA A 254 -3.20 -16.11 9.20
CA ALA A 254 -3.38 -14.71 9.52
C ALA A 254 -2.03 -13.98 9.59
N LEU A 255 -1.93 -12.81 8.95
CA LEU A 255 -0.74 -11.94 9.04
C LEU A 255 -0.57 -11.33 10.44
N VAL A 256 -1.66 -11.25 11.20
CA VAL A 256 -1.70 -10.68 12.54
C VAL A 256 -2.18 -11.76 13.50
N TYR A 257 -1.45 -11.99 14.59
CA TYR A 257 -1.82 -12.95 15.62
C TYR A 257 -2.75 -12.30 16.65
N PRO A 258 -4.07 -12.58 16.64
CA PRO A 258 -4.97 -12.01 17.62
C PRO A 258 -4.71 -12.66 18.99
N ARG A 259 -4.49 -11.84 20.02
CA ARG A 259 -4.05 -12.30 21.35
C ARG A 259 -5.18 -12.86 22.22
N VAL A 260 -6.42 -12.44 21.98
CA VAL A 260 -7.57 -12.80 22.82
C VAL A 260 -8.77 -13.10 21.92
N PHE A 261 -9.44 -14.21 22.21
CA PHE A 261 -10.70 -14.57 21.56
C PHE A 261 -11.78 -14.78 22.61
N VAL A 262 -12.95 -14.16 22.39
CA VAL A 262 -14.12 -14.34 23.25
C VAL A 262 -15.20 -15.10 22.49
N PHE A 263 -15.35 -16.37 22.81
CA PHE A 263 -16.40 -17.22 22.23
C PHE A 263 -17.63 -17.21 23.13
N LYS A 264 -18.80 -16.88 22.57
CA LYS A 264 -20.08 -17.00 23.27
C LYS A 264 -20.76 -18.28 22.81
N LEU A 265 -20.74 -19.30 23.66
CA LEU A 265 -21.41 -20.57 23.41
C LEU A 265 -22.88 -20.44 23.82
N HIS A 266 -23.81 -20.59 22.87
CA HIS A 266 -25.24 -20.60 23.16
C HIS A 266 -25.75 -22.06 23.20
N PRO A 267 -26.59 -22.45 24.16
CA PRO A 267 -27.23 -23.77 24.12
C PRO A 267 -28.18 -23.85 22.92
N ARG A 268 -28.19 -24.99 22.22
CA ARG A 268 -28.99 -25.20 20.99
C ARG A 268 -30.51 -25.11 21.22
N VAL A 269 -30.99 -25.49 22.40
CA VAL A 269 -32.42 -25.46 22.77
C VAL A 269 -32.55 -25.24 24.28
N GLY A 270 -33.18 -24.14 24.68
CA GLY A 270 -34.02 -23.96 25.88
C GLY A 270 -33.63 -24.50 27.28
N GLY A 271 -32.41 -25.01 27.51
CA GLY A 271 -32.06 -25.66 28.78
C GLY A 271 -30.72 -25.20 29.33
N ARG A 272 -30.71 -24.81 30.62
CA ARG A 272 -29.51 -24.51 31.42
C ARG A 272 -28.71 -25.75 31.81
N ASP A 273 -28.83 -26.84 31.06
CA ASP A 273 -28.14 -28.09 31.36
C ASP A 273 -26.71 -28.02 30.79
N PRO A 274 -25.67 -27.92 31.65
CA PRO A 274 -24.30 -27.75 31.20
C PRO A 274 -23.79 -28.92 30.35
N THR A 275 -24.43 -30.09 30.42
CA THR A 275 -24.08 -31.26 29.60
C THR A 275 -24.57 -31.14 28.15
N LYS A 276 -25.51 -30.22 27.87
CA LYS A 276 -26.12 -29.96 26.55
C LYS A 276 -25.62 -28.68 25.88
N LEU A 277 -24.62 -28.02 26.49
CA LEU A 277 -23.97 -26.83 25.93
C LEU A 277 -23.30 -27.15 24.59
N GLN A 278 -23.45 -26.23 23.64
CA GLN A 278 -22.89 -26.36 22.30
C GLN A 278 -21.36 -26.35 22.36
N ARG A 279 -20.71 -27.32 21.70
CA ARG A 279 -19.23 -27.46 21.64
C ARG A 279 -18.59 -26.71 20.46
N GLY A 280 -19.37 -25.94 19.70
CA GLY A 280 -18.94 -25.29 18.46
C GLY A 280 -18.71 -23.79 18.63
N MET A 281 -17.63 -23.27 18.03
CA MET A 281 -17.20 -21.88 18.13
C MET A 281 -18.12 -20.92 17.35
N ARG A 282 -18.63 -19.88 18.02
CA ARG A 282 -19.25 -18.70 17.40
C ARG A 282 -18.88 -17.47 18.24
N GLY A 283 -18.27 -16.44 17.67
CA GLY A 283 -17.77 -15.29 18.43
C GLY A 283 -17.24 -14.14 17.59
N THR A 284 -17.06 -12.99 18.24
CA THR A 284 -16.50 -11.75 17.68
C THR A 284 -15.00 -11.68 18.06
N VAL A 285 -14.16 -11.20 17.15
CA VAL A 285 -12.69 -11.12 17.34
C VAL A 285 -12.29 -9.66 17.56
N SER A 286 -11.37 -9.42 18.50
CA SER A 286 -10.68 -8.13 18.67
C SER A 286 -9.17 -8.36 18.56
N SER A 287 -8.50 -7.61 17.69
CA SER A 287 -7.05 -7.68 17.46
C SER A 287 -6.33 -6.42 17.95
N TYR A 288 -5.09 -6.57 18.43
CA TYR A 288 -4.20 -5.48 18.85
C TYR A 288 -2.86 -5.60 18.12
N GLU A 289 -2.20 -4.48 17.79
CA GLU A 289 -0.87 -4.48 17.17
C GLU A 289 0.19 -5.09 18.11
N LEU A 290 1.13 -5.83 17.53
CA LEU A 290 2.25 -6.43 18.25
C LEU A 290 3.39 -5.41 18.32
N ASP A 291 3.75 -4.99 19.52
CA ASP A 291 4.97 -4.21 19.74
C ASP A 291 6.18 -5.13 19.53
N THR A 292 6.76 -5.10 18.32
CA THR A 292 7.98 -5.86 18.00
C THR A 292 9.21 -5.11 18.50
N VAL A 293 9.30 -4.85 19.80
CA VAL A 293 10.58 -4.50 20.40
C VAL A 293 11.41 -5.77 20.39
N LYS A 294 12.34 -5.85 19.44
CA LYS A 294 13.35 -6.90 19.39
C LYS A 294 14.16 -6.85 20.69
N CYS A 295 14.04 -7.88 21.51
CA CYS A 295 15.03 -8.19 22.54
C CYS A 295 16.35 -8.61 21.87
#